data_AF-A0A4P7WZW5-F1
#
_entry.id   AF-A0A4P7WZW5-F1
#
_cell.length_a   1.000
_cell.length_b   1.000
_cell.length_c   1.000
_cell.angle_alpha   90.00
_cell.angle_beta   90.00
_cell.angle_gamma   90.00
#
_symmetry.space_group_name_H-M   'P 1'
#
loop_
_entity.id
_entity.type
_entity.pdbx_description
1 polymer ?
#
loop_
_entity_poly.entity_id
_entity_poly.type
_entity_poly.pdbx_seq_one_letter_code
_entity_poly.pdbx_strand_id
1 'polypeptide(L)'
;MKKIILIVLTLFLGVHSLQAQDAKPIEDTNYVILLDSKVFHYTTEGVVQLQEDVTLNNGTVVKTDGTYITDKKTLKLEDGECLGMSGTFYKDQETLTKKLIKLMSKS
;
A
#
# COMPACT_ATOMS: atom_id res chain seq x y z
N MET A 1 -63.68 29.82 5.72
CA MET A 1 -62.56 30.72 6.06
C MET A 1 -61.49 29.94 6.82
N LYS A 2 -60.22 30.09 6.38
CA LYS A 2 -58.96 30.10 7.17
C LYS A 2 -58.64 28.88 8.07
N LYS A 3 -57.55 28.12 7.94
CA LYS A 3 -56.36 28.18 7.07
C LYS A 3 -55.76 26.76 6.99
N ILE A 4 -55.59 26.24 5.78
CA ILE A 4 -54.61 25.16 5.51
C ILE A 4 -53.32 25.89 5.14
N ILE A 5 -52.39 26.07 6.07
CA ILE A 5 -51.02 26.55 5.77
C ILE A 5 -50.07 26.00 6.84
N LEU A 6 -49.13 25.14 6.41
CA LEU A 6 -47.67 25.21 6.66
C LEU A 6 -47.07 23.88 6.18
N ILE A 7 -46.70 23.75 4.90
CA ILE A 7 -45.44 24.22 4.29
C ILE A 7 -44.21 23.59 4.97
N VAL A 8 -43.63 22.64 4.22
CA VAL A 8 -42.19 22.38 4.04
C VAL A 8 -41.40 21.93 5.28
N LEU A 9 -41.10 20.64 5.30
CA LEU A 9 -39.79 20.16 5.76
C LEU A 9 -39.27 19.03 4.85
N THR A 10 -39.36 19.25 3.54
CA THR A 10 -38.44 18.63 2.57
C THR A 10 -37.16 19.45 2.60
N LEU A 11 -36.14 19.03 3.36
CA LEU A 11 -34.71 19.39 3.18
C LEU A 11 -33.85 18.77 4.30
N PHE A 12 -33.86 17.44 4.42
CA PHE A 12 -32.70 16.72 4.94
C PHE A 12 -32.53 15.41 4.17
N LEU A 13 -32.53 15.51 2.83
CA LEU A 13 -31.64 14.66 2.05
C LEU A 13 -30.24 15.18 2.36
N GLY A 14 -29.71 14.75 3.51
CA GLY A 14 -28.29 14.78 3.76
C GLY A 14 -27.68 13.92 2.66
N VAL A 15 -27.29 14.56 1.57
CA VAL A 15 -26.16 14.10 0.77
C VAL A 15 -25.01 13.99 1.77
N HIS A 16 -24.87 12.81 2.36
CA HIS A 16 -23.59 12.38 2.87
C HIS A 16 -22.73 12.28 1.61
N SER A 17 -22.13 13.40 1.21
CA SER A 17 -20.97 13.37 0.34
C SER A 17 -20.03 12.39 1.03
N LEU A 18 -19.90 11.21 0.46
CA LEU A 18 -18.82 10.29 0.71
C LEU A 18 -17.56 11.10 0.44
N GLN A 19 -17.04 11.75 1.49
CA GLN A 19 -15.68 12.21 1.48
C GLN A 19 -14.87 10.92 1.49
N ALA A 20 -14.55 10.42 0.29
CA ALA A 20 -13.37 9.62 0.12
C ALA A 20 -12.25 10.47 0.73
N GLN A 21 -11.77 10.08 1.91
CA GLN A 21 -10.66 10.77 2.53
C GLN A 21 -9.52 10.69 1.51
N ASP A 22 -9.10 11.83 0.98
CA ASP A 22 -7.95 11.98 0.06
C ASP A 22 -6.64 11.69 0.80
N ALA A 23 -6.57 10.55 1.50
CA ALA A 23 -5.35 10.04 2.08
C ALA A 23 -4.45 9.62 0.92
N LYS A 24 -3.32 10.31 0.75
CA LYS A 24 -2.34 9.96 -0.27
C LYS A 24 -1.89 8.51 0.00
N PRO A 25 -2.03 7.59 -0.97
CA PRO A 25 -1.63 6.20 -0.77
C PRO A 25 -0.14 6.14 -0.40
N ILE A 26 0.16 5.43 0.68
CA ILE A 26 1.53 5.18 1.13
C ILE A 26 2.07 4.03 0.29
N GLU A 27 3.04 4.36 -0.57
CA GLU A 27 3.59 3.47 -1.59
C GLU A 27 4.06 2.12 -1.03
N ASP A 28 4.85 2.13 0.04
CA ASP A 28 5.42 0.92 0.65
C ASP A 28 4.42 0.06 1.44
N THR A 29 3.13 0.41 1.40
CA THR A 29 2.06 -0.52 1.82
C THR A 29 2.03 -1.75 0.90
N ASN A 30 2.45 -1.56 -0.36
CA ASN A 30 2.76 -2.64 -1.28
C ASN A 30 4.28 -2.90 -1.23
N TYR A 31 4.67 -4.17 -1.09
CA TYR A 31 6.07 -4.56 -0.92
C TYR A 31 6.28 -6.03 -1.28
N VAL A 32 7.52 -6.39 -1.54
CA VAL A 32 7.96 -7.78 -1.66
C VAL A 32 8.75 -8.20 -0.43
N ILE A 33 8.63 -9.47 -0.05
CA ILE A 33 9.34 -10.08 1.09
C ILE A 33 9.80 -11.49 0.70
N LEU A 34 10.98 -11.89 1.18
CA LEU A 34 11.42 -13.29 1.10
C LEU A 34 11.03 -14.01 2.39
N LEU A 35 10.32 -15.13 2.28
CA LEU A 35 9.95 -16.00 3.40
C LEU A 35 10.10 -17.45 2.98
N ASP A 36 10.82 -18.25 3.78
CA ASP A 36 11.06 -19.68 3.54
C ASP A 36 11.56 -19.95 2.10
N SER A 37 12.52 -19.15 1.64
CA SER A 37 13.07 -19.20 0.28
C SER A 37 12.07 -18.91 -0.86
N LYS A 38 10.91 -18.30 -0.56
CA LYS A 38 9.89 -17.89 -1.53
C LYS A 38 9.65 -16.39 -1.45
N VAL A 39 9.53 -15.74 -2.59
CA VAL A 39 9.19 -14.31 -2.65
C VAL A 39 7.68 -14.15 -2.70
N PHE A 40 7.16 -13.28 -1.84
CA PHE A 40 5.76 -12.90 -1.83
C PHE A 40 5.62 -11.41 -2.16
N HIS A 41 4.60 -11.07 -2.94
CA HIS A 41 4.20 -9.71 -3.23
C HIS A 41 2.93 -9.40 -2.44
N TYR A 42 3.05 -8.45 -1.51
CA TYR A 42 1.95 -7.89 -0.76
C TYR A 42 1.42 -6.69 -1.54
N THR A 43 0.14 -6.75 -1.89
CA THR A 43 -0.59 -5.68 -2.58
C THR A 43 -1.86 -5.35 -1.82
N THR A 44 -2.52 -4.25 -2.18
CA THR A 44 -3.86 -3.91 -1.69
C THR A 44 -4.92 -4.97 -2.03
N GLU A 45 -4.70 -5.75 -3.07
CA GLU A 45 -5.63 -6.82 -3.51
C GLU A 45 -5.39 -8.15 -2.79
N GLY A 46 -4.23 -8.30 -2.14
CA GLY A 46 -3.86 -9.50 -1.40
C GLY A 46 -2.38 -9.84 -1.52
N VAL A 47 -2.06 -11.05 -1.05
CA VAL A 47 -0.70 -11.59 -1.03
C VAL A 47 -0.61 -12.73 -2.03
N VAL A 48 0.37 -12.67 -2.92
CA VAL A 48 0.64 -13.73 -3.89
C VAL A 48 2.11 -14.11 -3.87
N GLN A 49 2.42 -15.40 -4.05
CA GLN A 49 3.79 -15.79 -4.33
C GLN A 49 4.18 -15.24 -5.71
N LEU A 50 5.35 -14.64 -5.80
CA LEU A 50 5.85 -14.03 -7.02
C LEU A 50 6.19 -15.12 -8.05
N GLN A 51 5.44 -15.14 -9.16
CA GLN A 51 5.64 -16.09 -10.26
C GLN A 51 6.43 -15.49 -11.44
N GLU A 52 6.45 -14.16 -11.53
CA GLU A 52 7.15 -13.39 -12.56
C GLU A 52 7.90 -12.24 -11.90
N ASP A 53 9.00 -11.78 -12.51
CA ASP A 53 9.78 -10.65 -12.00
C ASP A 53 8.89 -9.40 -11.88
N VAL A 54 9.08 -8.61 -10.81
CA VAL A 54 8.36 -7.35 -10.59
C VAL A 54 9.32 -6.16 -10.70
N THR A 55 8.90 -5.11 -11.40
CA THR A 55 9.64 -3.84 -11.43
C THR A 55 9.03 -2.90 -10.40
N LEU A 56 9.85 -2.46 -9.44
CA LEU A 56 9.49 -1.47 -8.44
C LEU A 56 9.38 -0.07 -9.07
N ASN A 57 8.75 0.88 -8.39
CA ASN A 57 8.50 2.22 -8.96
C ASN A 57 9.78 3.03 -9.19
N ASN A 58 10.84 2.74 -8.44
CA ASN A 58 12.16 3.33 -8.64
C ASN A 58 12.96 2.65 -9.77
N GLY A 59 12.41 1.63 -10.44
CA GLY A 59 13.07 0.87 -11.49
C GLY A 59 13.88 -0.34 -11.02
N THR A 60 13.91 -0.63 -9.70
CA THR A 60 14.50 -1.87 -9.20
C THR A 60 13.74 -3.08 -9.73
N VAL A 61 14.41 -4.10 -10.24
CA VAL A 61 13.76 -5.35 -10.69
C VAL A 61 13.98 -6.42 -9.64
N VAL A 62 12.90 -6.97 -9.08
CA VAL A 62 12.94 -8.08 -8.11
C VAL A 62 12.53 -9.37 -8.81
N LYS A 63 13.38 -10.38 -8.68
CA LYS A 63 13.21 -11.70 -9.29
C LYS A 63 12.46 -12.65 -8.36
N THR A 64 11.88 -13.68 -8.95
CA THR A 64 11.13 -14.73 -8.23
C THR A 64 11.95 -15.50 -7.19
N ASP A 65 13.28 -15.48 -7.32
CA ASP A 65 14.21 -16.12 -6.38
C ASP A 65 14.64 -15.20 -5.23
N GLY A 66 14.23 -13.92 -5.22
CA GLY A 66 14.61 -12.92 -4.22
C GLY A 66 15.86 -12.11 -4.57
N THR A 67 16.46 -12.36 -5.74
CA THR A 67 17.51 -11.49 -6.30
C THR A 67 16.87 -10.18 -6.77
N TYR A 68 17.53 -9.05 -6.54
CA TYR A 68 17.06 -7.77 -7.06
C TYR A 68 18.17 -6.95 -7.69
N ILE A 69 17.82 -6.18 -8.71
CA ILE A 69 18.73 -5.36 -9.50
C ILE A 69 18.36 -3.89 -9.29
N THR A 70 19.24 -3.13 -8.67
CA THR A 70 19.08 -1.68 -8.41
C THR A 70 20.36 -0.97 -8.79
N ASP A 71 20.28 0.15 -9.52
CA ASP A 71 21.45 0.94 -9.93
C ASP A 71 22.62 0.11 -10.53
N LYS A 72 22.28 -0.88 -11.36
CA LYS A 72 23.24 -1.83 -11.98
C LYS A 72 23.97 -2.75 -10.98
N LYS A 73 23.53 -2.81 -9.73
CA LYS A 73 24.00 -3.78 -8.73
C LYS A 73 22.99 -4.90 -8.59
N THR A 74 23.50 -6.12 -8.45
CA THR A 74 22.70 -7.31 -8.15
C THR A 74 22.89 -7.66 -6.68
N LEU A 75 21.78 -7.75 -5.95
CA LEU A 75 21.72 -8.05 -4.53
C LEU A 75 20.71 -9.18 -4.29
N LYS A 76 20.66 -9.73 -3.08
CA LYS A 76 19.76 -10.81 -2.69
C LYS A 76 19.06 -10.43 -1.39
N LEU A 77 17.75 -10.64 -1.33
CA LEU A 77 17.02 -10.60 -0.07
C LEU A 77 17.41 -11.81 0.79
N GLU A 78 17.56 -11.59 2.08
CA GLU A 78 17.57 -12.62 3.11
C GLU A 78 16.15 -12.87 3.66
N ASP A 79 15.98 -13.96 4.39
CA ASP A 79 14.68 -14.34 4.94
C ASP A 79 14.16 -13.27 5.91
N GLY A 80 12.91 -12.85 5.70
CA GLY A 80 12.25 -11.76 6.43
C GLY A 80 12.51 -10.36 5.89
N GLU A 81 13.50 -10.17 5.02
CA GLU A 81 13.80 -8.85 4.44
C GLU A 81 12.74 -8.42 3.41
N CYS A 82 12.46 -7.12 3.39
CA CYS A 82 11.44 -6.53 2.52
C CYS A 82 12.01 -5.44 1.60
N LEU A 83 11.46 -5.32 0.39
CA LEU A 83 11.60 -4.14 -0.46
C LEU A 83 10.21 -3.54 -0.68
N GLY A 84 10.03 -2.30 -0.22
CA GLY A 84 8.84 -1.52 -0.52
C GLY A 84 8.78 -1.14 -2.00
N MET A 85 7.58 -0.86 -2.52
CA MET A 85 7.40 -0.45 -3.91
C MET A 85 8.18 0.81 -4.30
N SER A 86 8.55 1.66 -3.33
CA SER A 86 9.46 2.80 -3.55
C SER A 86 10.92 2.39 -3.82
N GLY A 87 11.26 1.12 -3.65
CA GLY A 87 12.64 0.61 -3.63
C GLY A 87 13.31 0.70 -2.26
N THR A 88 12.60 1.16 -1.23
CA THR A 88 13.15 1.21 0.13
C THR A 88 13.35 -0.21 0.69
N PHE A 89 14.58 -0.49 1.13
CA PHE A 89 14.91 -1.74 1.80
C PHE A 89 14.56 -1.69 3.30
N TYR A 90 14.05 -2.80 3.82
CA TYR A 90 13.76 -3.00 5.24
C TYR A 90 14.31 -4.35 5.68
N LYS A 91 15.07 -4.36 6.78
CA LYS A 91 15.66 -5.57 7.37
C LYS A 91 14.64 -6.61 7.85
N ASP A 92 13.42 -6.18 8.12
CA ASP A 92 12.34 -7.03 8.58
C ASP A 92 10.97 -6.33 8.38
N GLN A 93 9.90 -7.12 8.43
CA GLN A 93 8.52 -6.63 8.34
C GLN A 93 8.14 -5.70 9.50
N GLU A 94 8.76 -5.85 10.68
CA GLU A 94 8.52 -4.98 11.83
C GLU A 94 8.98 -3.54 11.54
N THR A 95 10.17 -3.38 10.96
CA THR A 95 10.76 -2.10 10.58
C THR A 95 9.92 -1.41 9.52
N LEU A 96 9.45 -2.16 8.52
CA LEU A 96 8.48 -1.68 7.53
C LEU A 96 7.19 -1.19 8.22
N THR A 97 6.58 -2.03 9.05
CA THR A 97 5.32 -1.71 9.73
C THR A 97 5.42 -0.45 10.60
N LYS A 98 6.51 -0.30 11.37
CA LYS A 98 6.78 0.93 12.14
C LYS A 98 6.86 2.16 11.25
N LYS A 99 7.50 2.05 10.09
CA LYS A 99 7.60 3.15 9.11
C LYS A 99 6.22 3.51 8.58
N LEU A 100 5.39 2.52 8.20
CA LEU A 100 4.04 2.74 7.68
C LEU A 100 3.15 3.42 8.73
N ILE A 101 3.14 2.94 9.98
CA ILE A 101 2.36 3.54 11.08
C ILE A 101 2.74 5.01 11.27
N LYS A 102 4.04 5.32 11.26
CA LYS A 102 4.53 6.70 11.38
C LYS A 102 4.11 7.61 10.23
N LEU A 103 3.96 7.06 9.02
CA LEU A 103 3.48 7.81 7.86
C LEU A 103 1.97 8.02 7.93
N MET A 104 1.21 6.98 8.32
CA MET A 104 -0.23 7.06 8.52
C MET A 104 -0.61 8.04 9.65
N SER A 105 0.16 8.10 10.73
CA SER A 105 -0.11 9.04 11.83
C SER A 105 0.20 10.51 11.51
N LYS A 106 0.84 10.77 10.36
CA LYS A 106 1.25 12.11 9.91
C LYS A 106 0.45 12.60 8.70
N SER A 107 -0.28 11.71 8.04
CA SER A 107 -1.19 12.02 6.94
C SER A 107 -2.56 12.40 7.49
#